data_AF-A0A3B4WKM9-F1
#
_entry.id   AF-A0A3B4WKM9-F1
#
_cell.length_a   1.000
_cell.length_b   1.000
_cell.length_c   1.000
_cell.angle_alpha   90.00
_cell.angle_beta   90.00
_cell.angle_gamma   90.00
#
_symmetry.space_group_name_H-M   'P 1'
#
loop_
_entity.id
_entity.type
_entity.pdbx_description
1 polymer ?
#
loop_
_entity_poly.entity_id
_entity_poly.type
_entity_poly.pdbx_seq_one_letter_code
_entity_poly.pdbx_strand_id
1 'polypeptide(L)'
;APPTSCPPDNVFGCHLDTLCHRENTTIPRFVEKCVRAVERRGTHTHTHTHTETTPSLMSDTQLLYIILIKYKEHLDLEDGQWEEIHVITGALKLFLRELPEPLFPFISYMKDLVRTLPLPNHDTMELLFKHLRRVIEHKDSNRMSVQSVAIVFGPTLLRPQTESANMTIHMVFQSQIVELMLNEFQTVFSQS
;
A
#
# COMPACT_ATOMS: atom_id res chain seq x y z
N ALA A 1 6.73 -22.59 11.00
CA ALA A 1 6.49 -22.13 12.38
C ALA A 1 5.37 -21.09 12.32
N PRO A 2 4.41 -21.06 13.25
CA PRO A 2 3.43 -19.97 13.27
C PRO A 2 4.18 -18.66 13.53
N PRO A 3 3.76 -17.52 12.94
CA PRO A 3 4.43 -16.26 13.20
C PRO A 3 4.22 -15.88 14.67
N THR A 4 5.30 -15.43 15.28
CA THR A 4 5.42 -14.88 16.63
C THR A 4 4.18 -14.09 17.06
N SER A 5 3.56 -14.54 18.14
CA SER A 5 2.35 -13.97 18.72
C SER A 5 2.52 -12.48 19.00
N CYS A 6 1.74 -11.64 18.30
CA CYS A 6 1.55 -10.25 18.69
C CYS A 6 1.00 -10.22 20.14
N PRO A 7 1.48 -9.33 21.03
CA PRO A 7 0.96 -9.22 22.38
C PRO A 7 -0.57 -9.09 22.38
N PRO A 8 -1.28 -9.68 23.35
CA PRO A 8 -2.75 -9.74 23.38
C PRO A 8 -3.41 -8.36 23.29
N ASP A 9 -2.73 -7.30 23.71
CA ASP A 9 -3.25 -5.94 23.75
C ASP A 9 -2.82 -5.05 22.56
N ASN A 10 -1.93 -5.53 21.69
CA ASN A 10 -1.46 -4.74 20.55
C ASN A 10 -2.46 -4.81 19.38
N VAL A 11 -2.96 -3.64 19.00
CA VAL A 11 -3.79 -3.43 17.80
C VAL A 11 -2.90 -3.05 16.60
N PHE A 12 -1.94 -2.15 16.83
CA PHE A 12 -0.98 -1.69 15.83
C PHE A 12 0.15 -2.70 15.64
N GLY A 13 0.68 -2.83 14.42
CA GLY A 13 1.72 -3.81 14.10
C GLY A 13 1.24 -5.28 14.04
N CYS A 14 -0.04 -5.54 14.26
CA CYS A 14 -0.60 -6.89 14.20
C CYS A 14 -0.99 -7.25 12.76
N HIS A 15 -0.86 -8.53 12.38
CA HIS A 15 -1.42 -9.01 11.12
C HIS A 15 -2.93 -8.82 11.12
N LEU A 16 -3.46 -8.30 10.01
CA LEU A 16 -4.88 -7.97 9.90
C LEU A 16 -5.76 -9.20 10.15
N ASP A 17 -5.36 -10.34 9.60
CA ASP A 17 -6.05 -11.61 9.77
C ASP A 17 -6.13 -12.05 11.24
N THR A 18 -4.99 -12.01 11.95
CA THR A 18 -4.90 -12.33 13.38
C THR A 18 -5.77 -11.41 14.23
N LEU A 19 -5.77 -10.11 13.93
CA LEU A 19 -6.55 -9.11 14.67
C LEU A 19 -8.06 -9.34 14.49
N CYS A 20 -8.50 -9.53 13.25
CA CYS A 20 -9.88 -9.83 12.89
C CYS A 20 -10.38 -11.13 13.54
N HIS A 21 -9.58 -12.19 13.49
CA HIS A 21 -9.88 -13.46 14.16
C HIS A 21 -10.02 -13.29 15.68
N ARG A 22 -9.12 -12.52 16.32
CA ARG A 22 -9.16 -12.24 17.77
C ARG A 22 -10.41 -11.46 18.18
N GLU A 23 -10.85 -10.52 17.35
CA GLU A 23 -12.02 -9.66 17.62
C GLU A 23 -13.35 -10.29 17.18
N ASN A 24 -13.30 -11.44 16.49
CA ASN A 24 -14.41 -12.11 15.84
C ASN A 24 -15.16 -11.18 14.86
N THR A 25 -14.40 -10.48 14.03
CA THR A 25 -14.89 -9.54 13.01
C THR A 25 -14.10 -9.71 11.70
N THR A 26 -14.56 -9.12 10.61
CA THR A 26 -13.80 -9.03 9.34
C THR A 26 -13.10 -7.68 9.16
N ILE A 27 -13.41 -6.71 10.04
CA ILE A 27 -12.85 -5.37 10.06
C ILE A 27 -12.38 -5.12 11.51
N PRO A 28 -11.15 -4.64 11.74
CA PRO A 28 -10.71 -4.30 13.08
C PRO A 28 -11.61 -3.23 13.71
N ARG A 29 -12.02 -3.44 14.95
CA ARG A 29 -12.88 -2.51 15.71
C ARG A 29 -12.27 -1.11 15.79
N PHE A 30 -10.94 -1.00 15.85
CA PHE A 30 -10.25 0.28 15.78
C PHE A 30 -10.55 1.04 14.48
N VAL A 31 -10.45 0.36 13.33
CA VAL A 31 -10.75 0.95 12.02
C VAL A 31 -12.22 1.38 11.95
N GLU A 32 -13.13 0.51 12.39
CA GLU A 32 -14.56 0.83 12.40
C GLU A 32 -14.89 2.03 13.30
N LYS A 33 -14.29 2.12 14.49
CA LYS A 33 -14.43 3.28 15.39
C LYS A 33 -13.90 4.56 14.76
N CYS A 34 -12.71 4.52 14.12
CA CYS A 34 -12.15 5.67 13.41
C CYS A 34 -13.08 6.15 12.30
N VAL A 35 -13.57 5.25 11.44
CA VAL A 35 -14.47 5.59 10.33
C VAL A 35 -15.77 6.18 10.86
N ARG A 36 -16.44 5.52 11.82
CA ARG A 36 -17.68 6.03 12.42
C ARG A 36 -17.49 7.40 13.09
N ALA A 37 -16.35 7.65 13.71
CA ALA A 37 -16.06 8.94 14.36
C ALA A 37 -15.81 10.05 13.32
N VAL A 38 -15.12 9.74 12.23
CA VAL A 38 -14.93 10.67 11.10
C VAL A 38 -16.26 10.99 10.43
N GLU A 39 -17.08 9.99 10.14
CA GLU A 39 -18.39 10.16 9.51
C GLU A 39 -19.32 11.02 10.38
N ARG A 40 -19.49 10.67 11.67
CA ARG A 40 -20.33 11.44 12.61
C ARG A 40 -19.95 12.92 12.67
N ARG A 41 -18.65 13.24 12.63
CA ARG A 41 -18.15 14.62 12.73
C ARG A 41 -18.15 15.36 11.40
N GLY A 42 -17.90 14.65 10.29
CA GLY A 42 -17.93 15.20 8.94
C GLY A 42 -19.34 15.54 8.45
N THR A 43 -20.37 14.82 8.91
CA THR A 43 -21.78 15.08 8.53
C THR A 43 -22.43 16.25 9.26
N HIS A 44 -21.85 16.73 10.37
CA HIS A 44 -22.34 17.93 11.08
C HIS A 44 -21.78 19.24 10.54
N THR A 45 -20.84 19.19 9.59
CA THR A 45 -20.34 20.37 8.87
C THR A 45 -21.27 20.70 7.70
N HIS A 46 -22.54 20.97 7.97
CA HIS A 46 -23.45 21.53 6.97
C HIS A 46 -23.58 23.04 7.14
N THR A 47 -23.24 23.72 6.03
CA THR A 47 -23.55 25.12 5.68
C THR A 47 -22.97 26.19 6.60
N HIS A 48 -21.81 26.74 6.25
CA HIS A 48 -21.72 28.07 5.64
C HIS A 48 -20.28 28.35 5.19
N THR A 49 -20.16 28.73 3.92
CA THR A 49 -18.95 29.17 3.22
C THR A 49 -17.92 28.09 2.90
N HIS A 50 -17.61 27.98 1.61
CA HIS A 50 -16.47 27.25 1.08
C HIS A 50 -15.19 27.77 1.74
N THR A 51 -14.73 27.11 2.80
CA THR A 51 -13.31 27.08 3.14
C THR A 51 -12.89 25.64 2.98
N GLU A 52 -12.21 25.38 1.85
CA GLU A 52 -11.37 24.22 1.67
C GLU A 52 -10.53 24.09 2.94
N THR A 53 -10.91 23.17 3.84
CA THR A 53 -10.06 22.80 4.95
C THR A 53 -8.94 22.01 4.31
N THR A 54 -7.91 22.75 3.89
CA THR A 54 -6.62 22.19 3.51
C THR A 54 -6.26 21.26 4.67
N PRO A 55 -6.03 19.96 4.44
CA PRO A 55 -5.47 19.12 5.47
C PRO A 55 -4.18 19.83 5.89
N SER A 56 -4.14 20.35 7.11
CA SER A 56 -2.93 20.98 7.63
C SER A 56 -1.80 19.99 7.38
N LEU A 57 -0.77 20.40 6.64
CA LEU A 57 0.44 19.64 6.40
C LEU A 57 1.19 19.47 7.72
N MET A 58 0.63 18.67 8.62
CA MET A 58 1.29 18.23 9.83
C MET A 58 2.25 17.13 9.38
N SER A 59 3.53 17.30 9.68
CA SER A 59 4.54 16.31 9.33
C SER A 59 4.19 14.98 10.00
N ASP A 60 4.43 13.86 9.31
CA ASP A 60 4.20 12.51 9.85
C ASP A 60 4.82 12.31 11.24
N THR A 61 5.92 13.02 11.52
CA THR A 61 6.64 13.04 12.81
C THR A 61 5.86 13.73 13.93
N GLN A 62 5.18 14.84 13.67
CA GLN A 62 4.37 15.56 14.65
C GLN A 62 3.09 14.79 14.97
N LEU A 63 2.50 14.16 13.94
CA LEU A 63 1.32 13.31 14.11
C LEU A 63 1.64 12.07 14.93
N LEU A 64 2.77 11.43 14.63
CA LEU A 64 3.28 10.29 15.40
C LEU A 64 3.59 10.68 16.85
N TYR A 65 4.18 11.85 17.11
CA TYR A 65 4.44 12.35 18.46
C TYR A 65 3.15 12.52 19.27
N ILE A 66 2.11 13.14 18.70
CA ILE A 66 0.81 13.32 19.38
C ILE A 66 0.11 11.98 19.62
N ILE A 67 0.14 11.08 18.63
CA ILE A 67 -0.44 9.74 18.77
C ILE A 67 0.31 8.95 19.84
N LEU A 68 1.65 8.91 19.83
CA LEU A 68 2.44 8.16 20.81
C LEU A 68 2.30 8.69 22.24
N ILE A 69 2.18 10.01 22.42
CA ILE A 69 1.92 10.60 23.74
C ILE A 69 0.55 10.18 24.27
N LYS A 70 -0.47 10.10 23.40
CA LYS A 70 -1.83 9.74 23.81
C LYS A 70 -2.16 8.24 23.72
N TYR A 71 -1.36 7.42 23.03
CA TYR A 71 -1.57 5.98 22.84
C TYR A 71 -1.22 5.15 24.08
N LYS A 72 -0.36 5.66 24.96
CA LYS A 72 0.03 4.96 26.20
C LYS A 72 -1.10 4.87 27.24
N GLU A 73 -2.14 5.69 27.12
CA GLU A 73 -3.31 5.66 27.98
C GLU A 73 -4.54 5.42 27.11
N HIS A 74 -4.96 4.15 27.03
CA HIS A 74 -6.24 3.66 26.50
C HIS A 74 -7.03 4.62 25.57
N LEU A 75 -6.86 4.44 24.25
CA LEU A 75 -7.44 5.32 23.24
C LEU A 75 -8.97 5.13 23.14
N ASP A 76 -9.74 5.86 23.95
CA ASP A 76 -11.20 5.93 23.82
C ASP A 76 -11.60 7.05 22.86
N LEU A 77 -11.84 6.67 21.60
CA LEU A 77 -12.25 7.58 20.51
C LEU A 77 -13.65 8.21 20.74
N GLU A 78 -14.42 7.71 21.70
CA GLU A 78 -15.79 8.19 21.97
C GLU A 78 -15.86 9.20 23.13
N ASP A 79 -14.78 9.36 23.91
CA ASP A 79 -14.78 10.12 25.17
C ASP A 79 -14.73 11.65 25.01
N GLY A 80 -15.06 12.18 23.82
CA GLY A 80 -15.14 13.63 23.57
C GLY A 80 -13.81 14.40 23.60
N GLN A 81 -12.72 13.83 24.14
CA GLN A 81 -11.39 14.45 24.31
C GLN A 81 -10.59 14.66 23.01
N TRP A 82 -11.11 14.17 21.89
CA TRP A 82 -10.47 14.27 20.58
C TRP A 82 -11.16 15.36 19.79
N GLU A 83 -10.90 16.63 20.09
CA GLU A 83 -11.58 17.75 19.44
C GLU A 83 -11.26 17.85 17.93
N GLU A 84 -10.14 17.27 17.48
CA GLU A 84 -9.68 17.41 16.10
C GLU A 84 -9.76 16.12 15.27
N ILE A 85 -10.50 16.19 14.16
CA ILE A 85 -10.62 15.12 13.15
C ILE A 85 -9.25 14.66 12.59
N HIS A 86 -8.24 15.53 12.62
CA HIS A 86 -6.88 15.24 12.18
C HIS A 86 -6.19 14.15 13.01
N VAL A 87 -6.51 14.05 14.31
CA VAL A 87 -5.92 13.02 15.18
C VAL A 87 -6.49 11.64 14.85
N ILE A 88 -7.81 11.54 14.63
CA ILE A 88 -8.48 10.27 14.27
C ILE A 88 -8.03 9.78 12.89
N THR A 89 -8.03 10.68 11.91
CA THR A 89 -7.55 10.35 10.56
C THR A 89 -6.06 10.01 10.56
N GLY A 90 -5.26 10.66 11.41
CA GLY A 90 -3.86 10.33 11.62
C GLY A 90 -3.62 8.94 12.21
N ALA A 91 -4.39 8.58 13.24
CA ALA A 91 -4.31 7.26 13.87
C ALA A 91 -4.73 6.14 12.91
N LEU A 92 -5.77 6.37 12.10
CA LEU A 92 -6.18 5.43 11.05
C LEU A 92 -5.07 5.25 9.99
N LYS A 93 -4.45 6.33 9.52
CA LYS A 93 -3.30 6.26 8.60
C LYS A 93 -2.12 5.50 9.21
N LEU A 94 -1.81 5.77 10.48
CA LEU A 94 -0.73 5.09 11.18
C LEU A 94 -0.99 3.58 11.29
N PHE A 95 -2.21 3.19 11.65
CA PHE A 95 -2.60 1.78 11.73
C PHE A 95 -2.37 1.05 10.41
N LEU A 96 -2.83 1.63 9.29
CA LEU A 96 -2.64 1.05 7.96
C LEU A 96 -1.16 0.97 7.55
N ARG A 97 -0.35 1.96 7.94
CA ARG A 97 1.09 2.01 7.68
C ARG A 97 1.88 0.97 8.47
N GLU A 98 1.44 0.66 9.70
CA GLU A 98 2.10 -0.29 10.59
C GLU A 98 1.65 -1.73 10.40
N LEU A 99 0.71 -2.01 9.49
CA LEU A 99 0.39 -3.39 9.15
C LEU A 99 1.65 -4.13 8.67
N PRO A 100 1.89 -5.38 9.12
CA PRO A 100 3.04 -6.17 8.67
C PRO A 100 3.08 -6.37 7.15
N GLU A 101 1.91 -6.44 6.53
CA GLU A 101 1.73 -6.43 5.08
C GLU A 101 0.77 -5.29 4.71
N PRO A 102 0.98 -4.60 3.57
CA PRO A 102 0.09 -3.53 3.17
C PRO A 102 -1.32 -4.08 2.94
N LEU A 103 -2.34 -3.26 3.23
CA LEU A 103 -3.74 -3.62 3.01
C LEU A 103 -4.00 -4.09 1.56
N PHE A 104 -3.23 -3.55 0.60
CA PHE A 104 -3.22 -4.02 -0.78
C PHE A 104 -1.90 -4.77 -1.09
N PRO A 105 -1.87 -6.12 -1.01
CA PRO A 105 -0.68 -6.92 -1.30
C PRO A 105 -0.42 -7.01 -2.82
N PHE A 106 0.09 -5.93 -3.40
CA PHE A 106 0.24 -5.74 -4.85
C PHE A 106 1.02 -6.88 -5.55
N ILE A 107 2.02 -7.47 -4.88
CA ILE A 107 2.82 -8.59 -5.41
C ILE A 107 1.97 -9.85 -5.58
N SER A 108 1.06 -10.16 -4.64
CA SER A 108 0.17 -11.32 -4.73
C SER A 108 -0.79 -11.16 -5.91
N TYR A 109 -1.40 -9.99 -6.05
CA TYR A 109 -2.28 -9.70 -7.19
C TYR A 109 -1.55 -9.79 -8.53
N MET A 110 -0.31 -9.30 -8.60
CA MET A 110 0.51 -9.39 -9.80
C MET A 110 0.83 -10.84 -10.16
N LYS A 111 1.18 -11.66 -9.17
CA LYS A 111 1.40 -13.11 -9.34
C LYS A 111 0.15 -13.79 -9.90
N ASP A 112 -1.01 -13.54 -9.31
CA ASP A 112 -2.26 -14.13 -9.77
C ASP A 112 -2.64 -13.65 -11.17
N LEU A 113 -2.43 -12.37 -11.49
CA LEU A 113 -2.63 -11.83 -12.83
C LEU A 113 -1.74 -12.54 -13.85
N VAL A 114 -0.44 -12.67 -13.58
CA VAL A 114 0.51 -13.35 -14.47
C VAL A 114 0.10 -14.81 -14.69
N ARG A 115 -0.41 -15.49 -13.67
CA ARG A 115 -0.93 -16.86 -13.77
C ARG A 115 -2.19 -17.00 -14.64
N THR A 116 -3.01 -15.96 -14.71
CA THR A 116 -4.21 -15.95 -15.56
C THR A 116 -3.93 -15.62 -17.02
N LEU A 117 -2.69 -15.27 -17.37
CA LEU A 117 -2.33 -14.97 -18.76
C LEU A 117 -2.41 -16.23 -19.64
N PRO A 118 -2.70 -16.08 -20.94
CA PRO A 118 -2.54 -17.16 -21.89
C PRO A 118 -1.12 -17.74 -21.83
N LEU A 119 -0.98 -19.06 -21.92
CA LEU A 119 0.31 -19.75 -21.79
C LEU A 119 1.43 -19.16 -22.67
N PRO A 120 1.19 -18.80 -23.96
CA PRO A 120 2.24 -18.16 -24.76
C PRO A 120 2.72 -16.82 -24.18
N ASN A 121 1.82 -16.02 -23.62
CA ASN A 121 2.16 -14.74 -22.98
C ASN A 121 2.96 -14.97 -21.71
N HIS A 122 2.53 -15.93 -20.88
CA HIS A 122 3.23 -16.29 -19.65
C HIS A 122 4.67 -16.74 -19.93
N ASP A 123 4.85 -17.77 -20.77
CA ASP A 123 6.16 -18.37 -21.02
C ASP A 123 7.12 -17.39 -21.70
N THR A 124 6.60 -16.57 -22.62
CA THR A 124 7.38 -15.49 -23.24
C THR A 124 7.82 -14.45 -22.21
N MET A 125 6.93 -14.07 -21.30
CA MET A 125 7.22 -13.10 -20.26
C MET A 125 8.24 -13.66 -19.26
N GLU A 126 8.09 -14.90 -18.80
CA GLU A 126 9.05 -15.54 -17.89
C GLU A 126 10.45 -15.59 -18.51
N LEU A 127 10.57 -16.05 -19.76
CA LEU A 127 11.83 -16.13 -20.48
C LEU A 127 12.48 -14.74 -20.62
N LEU A 128 11.69 -13.74 -21.02
CA LEU A 128 12.14 -12.36 -21.18
C LEU A 128 12.64 -11.78 -19.86
N PHE A 129 11.84 -11.83 -18.79
CA PHE A 129 12.22 -11.26 -17.50
C PHE A 129 13.41 -11.97 -16.88
N LYS A 130 13.54 -13.29 -17.06
CA LYS A 130 14.73 -14.05 -16.67
C LYS A 130 15.98 -13.59 -17.42
N HIS A 131 15.86 -13.26 -18.70
CA HIS A 131 16.97 -12.68 -19.47
C HIS A 131 17.32 -11.27 -18.98
N LEU A 132 16.34 -10.39 -18.79
CA LEU A 132 16.56 -9.03 -18.31
C LEU A 132 17.25 -8.99 -16.94
N ARG A 133 16.91 -9.91 -16.03
CA ARG A 133 17.63 -10.07 -14.77
C ARG A 133 19.11 -10.38 -14.95
N ARG A 134 19.46 -11.30 -15.86
CA ARG A 134 20.87 -11.58 -16.19
C ARG A 134 21.57 -10.36 -16.77
N VAL A 135 20.89 -9.54 -17.57
CA VAL A 135 21.45 -8.26 -18.05
C VAL A 135 21.78 -7.34 -16.87
N ILE A 136 20.87 -7.19 -15.91
CA ILE A 136 21.05 -6.34 -14.72
C ILE A 136 22.16 -6.86 -13.79
N GLU A 137 22.35 -8.19 -13.70
CA GLU A 137 23.46 -8.78 -12.95
C GLU A 137 24.84 -8.35 -13.48
N HIS A 138 24.93 -7.95 -14.76
CA HIS A 138 26.15 -7.44 -15.38
C HIS A 138 26.25 -5.90 -15.38
N LYS A 139 25.54 -5.21 -14.46
CA LYS A 139 25.47 -3.73 -14.42
C LYS A 139 26.84 -3.05 -14.39
N ASP A 140 27.86 -3.65 -13.80
CA ASP A 140 29.18 -3.04 -13.69
C ASP A 140 29.88 -2.91 -15.06
N SER A 141 29.49 -3.75 -16.02
CA SER A 141 29.99 -3.72 -17.41
C SER A 141 29.05 -2.95 -18.34
N ASN A 142 27.74 -3.20 -18.28
CA ASN A 142 26.78 -2.65 -19.23
C ASN A 142 26.04 -1.39 -18.73
N ARG A 143 26.23 -1.01 -17.46
CA ARG A 143 25.60 0.14 -16.78
C ARG A 143 24.07 0.08 -16.73
N MET A 144 23.46 -1.07 -16.97
CA MET A 144 22.01 -1.26 -16.94
C MET A 144 21.56 -1.57 -15.51
N SER A 145 20.75 -0.68 -14.93
CA SER A 145 20.07 -0.91 -13.66
C SER A 145 18.65 -1.44 -13.90
N VAL A 146 17.99 -1.89 -12.83
CA VAL A 146 16.57 -2.25 -12.90
C VAL A 146 15.74 -1.09 -13.45
N GLN A 147 16.00 0.14 -12.97
CA GLN A 147 15.29 1.34 -13.42
C GLN A 147 15.51 1.63 -14.90
N SER A 148 16.75 1.56 -15.39
CA SER A 148 17.03 1.87 -16.80
C SER A 148 16.42 0.82 -17.74
N VAL A 149 16.44 -0.46 -17.36
CA VAL A 149 15.73 -1.53 -18.09
C VAL A 149 14.23 -1.29 -18.07
N ALA A 150 13.66 -0.95 -16.91
CA ALA A 150 12.23 -0.74 -16.75
C ALA A 150 11.70 0.43 -17.60
N ILE A 151 12.46 1.52 -17.71
CA ILE A 151 12.13 2.67 -18.57
C ILE A 151 12.04 2.27 -20.05
N VAL A 152 12.92 1.37 -20.51
CA VAL A 152 12.95 0.92 -21.91
C VAL A 152 11.82 -0.07 -22.20
N PHE A 153 11.59 -1.02 -21.28
CA PHE A 153 10.62 -2.10 -21.50
C PHE A 153 9.20 -1.78 -21.06
N GLY A 154 8.99 -0.83 -20.14
CA GLY A 154 7.67 -0.42 -19.64
C GLY A 154 6.68 -0.07 -20.76
N PRO A 155 6.95 0.96 -21.56
CA PRO A 155 6.07 1.36 -22.67
C PRO A 155 5.92 0.30 -23.75
N THR A 156 6.96 -0.53 -23.94
CA THR A 156 6.98 -1.58 -24.96
C THR A 156 6.06 -2.75 -24.61
N LEU A 157 6.06 -3.16 -23.33
CA LEU A 157 5.28 -4.30 -22.85
C LEU A 157 3.85 -3.93 -22.48
N LEU A 158 3.63 -2.72 -21.98
CA LEU A 158 2.36 -2.27 -21.42
C LEU A 158 1.81 -1.11 -22.24
N ARG A 159 1.35 -1.39 -23.45
CA ARG A 159 0.79 -0.36 -24.33
C ARG A 159 -0.60 0.09 -23.85
N PRO A 160 -0.84 1.41 -23.68
CA PRO A 160 -2.16 1.90 -23.31
C PRO A 160 -3.14 1.68 -24.48
N GLN A 161 -4.39 1.31 -24.17
CA GLN A 161 -5.43 1.11 -25.19
C GLN A 161 -5.97 2.42 -25.78
N THR A 162 -5.72 3.56 -25.13
CA THR A 162 -6.17 4.89 -25.56
C THR A 162 -5.04 5.89 -25.35
N GLU A 163 -4.72 6.67 -26.38
CA GLU A 163 -3.82 7.82 -26.23
C GLU A 163 -4.53 8.89 -25.40
N SER A 164 -4.15 9.05 -24.14
CA SER A 164 -4.66 10.09 -23.26
C SER A 164 -3.66 11.26 -23.19
N ALA A 165 -4.15 12.46 -22.87
CA ALA A 165 -3.34 13.67 -22.71
C ALA A 165 -2.26 13.55 -21.61
N ASN A 166 -2.32 12.52 -20.76
CA ASN A 166 -1.40 12.28 -19.65
C ASN A 166 -0.40 11.15 -19.93
N MET A 167 0.14 11.09 -21.16
CA MET A 167 1.10 10.07 -21.61
C MET A 167 2.27 9.89 -20.62
N THR A 168 2.78 10.98 -20.04
CA THR A 168 3.90 10.94 -19.07
C THR A 168 3.58 10.15 -17.81
N ILE A 169 2.35 10.26 -17.29
CA ILE A 169 1.94 9.52 -16.09
C ILE A 169 1.81 8.03 -16.39
N HIS A 170 1.27 7.68 -17.56
CA HIS A 170 1.17 6.29 -17.99
C HIS A 170 2.55 5.64 -18.17
N MET A 171 3.53 6.36 -18.71
CA MET A 171 4.91 5.86 -18.88
C MET A 171 5.59 5.56 -17.53
N VAL A 172 5.31 6.35 -16.49
CA VAL A 172 5.83 6.10 -15.14
C VAL A 172 5.24 4.83 -14.54
N PHE A 173 3.92 4.64 -14.62
CA PHE A 173 3.26 3.45 -14.09
C PHE A 173 3.70 2.17 -14.80
N GLN A 174 3.85 2.20 -16.12
CA GLN A 174 4.32 1.06 -16.89
C GLN A 174 5.74 0.65 -16.48
N SER A 175 6.61 1.63 -16.28
CA SER A 175 7.98 1.39 -15.81
C SER A 175 7.99 0.79 -14.40
N GLN A 176 7.15 1.31 -13.49
CA GLN A 176 7.04 0.78 -12.12
C GLN A 176 6.55 -0.67 -12.08
N ILE A 177 5.61 -1.06 -12.95
CA ILE A 177 5.15 -2.45 -13.06
C ILE A 177 6.31 -3.36 -13.49
N VAL A 178 7.07 -2.97 -14.52
CA VAL A 178 8.22 -3.75 -14.99
C VAL A 178 9.32 -3.84 -13.94
N GLU A 179 9.62 -2.73 -13.25
CA GLU A 179 10.58 -2.70 -12.14
C GLU A 179 10.17 -3.68 -11.03
N LEU A 180 8.90 -3.68 -10.64
CA LEU A 180 8.40 -4.62 -9.64
C LEU A 180 8.54 -6.07 -10.11
N MET A 181 8.13 -6.39 -11.34
CA MET A 181 8.26 -7.76 -11.87
C MET A 181 9.71 -8.23 -11.96
N LEU A 182 10.67 -7.33 -12.20
CA LEU A 182 12.10 -7.67 -12.19
C LEU A 182 12.63 -7.94 -10.78
N ASN A 183 12.27 -7.10 -9.81
CA ASN A 183 12.68 -7.26 -8.41
C ASN A 183 12.05 -8.50 -7.76
N GLU A 184 10.77 -8.73 -8.02
CA GLU A 184 9.96 -9.81 -7.43
C GLU A 184 9.82 -11.03 -8.35
N PHE A 185 10.74 -11.20 -9.31
CA PHE A 185 10.65 -12.24 -10.34
C PHE A 185 10.40 -13.64 -9.77
N GLN A 186 11.10 -14.03 -8.70
CA GLN A 186 10.91 -15.35 -8.10
C GLN A 186 9.52 -15.51 -7.50
N THR A 187 9.00 -14.46 -6.85
CA THR A 187 7.66 -14.45 -6.28
C THR A 187 6.60 -14.52 -7.37
N VAL A 188 6.72 -13.69 -8.40
CA VAL A 188 5.74 -13.55 -9.50
C VAL A 188 5.68 -14.81 -10.38
N PHE A 189 6.82 -15.42 -10.73
CA PHE A 189 6.89 -16.59 -11.63
C PHE A 189 7.06 -17.93 -10.90
N SER A 190 6.97 -17.97 -9.57
CA SER A 190 7.03 -19.25 -8.83
C SER A 190 5.84 -20.15 -9.17
N GLN A 191 6.15 -21.39 -9.58
CA GLN A 191 5.16 -22.47 -9.62
C GLN A 191 4.77 -22.81 -8.17
N SER A 192 3.45 -22.93 -7.93
CA SER A 192 2.91 -23.35 -6.63
C SER A 192 3.18 -24.81 -6.36
#